data_AF-A0A6B3F993-F1
#
_entry.id   AF-A0A6B3F993-F1
#
_cell.length_a   1.000
_cell.length_b   1.000
_cell.length_c   1.000
_cell.angle_alpha   90.00
_cell.angle_beta   90.00
_cell.angle_gamma   90.00
#
_symmetry.space_group_name_H-M   'P 1'
#
loop_
_entity.id
_entity.type
_entity.pdbx_description
1 polymer ?
#
loop_
_entity_poly.entity_id
_entity_poly.type
_entity_poly.pdbx_seq_one_letter_code
_entity_poly.pdbx_strand_id
1 'polypeptide(L)' 'RNAVNATAGPLPDALLHEPVLAQARATPDAIAVRTPESALTYRQLVARASALAEKLTASGLRPGEPVAIWADKGWE' A
#
# COMPACT_ATOMS: atom_id res chain seq x y z
N ARG A 1 17.28 -9.34 -32.03
CA ARG A 1 16.89 -8.07 -31.39
C ARG A 1 15.50 -8.14 -30.76
N ASN A 2 14.46 -8.65 -31.43
CA ASN A 2 13.13 -8.82 -30.80
C ASN A 2 13.13 -9.77 -29.60
N ALA A 3 13.94 -10.83 -29.60
CA ALA A 3 14.01 -11.79 -28.50
C ALA A 3 14.52 -11.22 -27.16
N VAL A 4 15.36 -10.17 -27.18
CA VAL A 4 15.87 -9.53 -25.95
C VAL A 4 14.93 -8.46 -25.38
N ASN A 5 13.91 -8.05 -26.16
CA ASN A 5 12.91 -7.05 -25.76
C ASN A 5 11.53 -7.68 -25.46
N ALA A 6 11.43 -9.01 -25.46
CA ALA A 6 10.19 -9.73 -25.18
C ALA A 6 9.90 -9.79 -23.67
N THR A 7 9.66 -8.62 -23.06
CA THR A 7 9.33 -8.48 -21.62
C THR A 7 7.83 -8.45 -21.34
N ALA A 8 7.00 -8.53 -22.40
CA ALA A 8 5.55 -8.56 -22.27
C ALA A 8 5.13 -9.82 -21.50
N GLY A 9 4.44 -9.59 -20.38
CA GLY A 9 3.81 -10.62 -19.57
C GLY A 9 2.43 -10.14 -19.13
N PRO A 10 1.56 -11.06 -18.69
CA PRO A 10 0.25 -10.67 -18.17
C PRO A 10 0.44 -9.77 -16.94
N LEU A 11 -0.26 -8.65 -16.93
CA LEU A 11 -0.40 -7.81 -15.74
C LEU A 11 -1.72 -8.19 -15.04
N PRO A 12 -1.73 -8.26 -13.69
CA PRO A 12 -2.97 -8.47 -12.96
C PRO A 12 -3.97 -7.34 -13.23
N ASP A 13 -5.24 -7.69 -13.43
CA ASP A 13 -6.36 -6.75 -13.48
C ASP A 13 -6.81 -6.42 -12.04
N ALA A 14 -5.93 -5.75 -11.30
CA ALA A 14 -6.09 -5.46 -9.88
C ALA A 14 -5.42 -4.14 -9.51
N LEU A 15 -5.94 -3.46 -8.50
CA LEU A 15 -5.29 -2.28 -7.93
C LEU A 15 -4.08 -2.71 -7.09
N LEU A 16 -3.02 -1.90 -7.09
CA LEU A 16 -1.77 -2.22 -6.37
C LEU A 16 -1.98 -2.57 -4.89
N HIS A 17 -2.97 -1.97 -4.23
CA HIS A 17 -3.24 -2.19 -2.81
C HIS A 17 -4.16 -3.39 -2.53
N GLU A 18 -4.84 -3.96 -3.52
CA GLU A 18 -5.80 -5.05 -3.33
C GLU A 18 -5.18 -6.33 -2.74
N PRO A 19 -4.00 -6.79 -3.19
CA PRO A 19 -3.33 -7.92 -2.57
C PRO A 19 -3.02 -7.70 -1.08
N VAL A 20 -2.68 -6.47 -0.68
CA VAL A 20 -2.42 -6.12 0.73
C VAL A 20 -3.70 -6.23 1.55
N LEU A 21 -4.82 -5.74 1.03
CA LEU A 21 -6.12 -5.85 1.68
C LEU A 21 -6.59 -7.32 1.76
N ALA A 22 -6.33 -8.12 0.73
CA ALA A 22 -6.63 -9.54 0.73
C ALA A 22 -5.82 -10.28 1.81
N GLN A 23 -4.53 -9.99 1.92
CA GLN A 23 -3.69 -10.56 2.97
C GLN A 23 -4.14 -10.12 4.37
N ALA A 24 -4.56 -8.87 4.54
CA ALA A 24 -5.07 -8.38 5.82
C ALA A 24 -6.38 -9.05 6.25
N ARG A 25 -7.23 -9.46 5.30
CA ARG A 25 -8.41 -10.27 5.59
C ARG A 25 -8.04 -11.72 5.93
N ALA A 26 -7.06 -12.29 5.23
CA ALA A 26 -6.66 -13.69 5.41
C ALA A 26 -5.87 -13.92 6.71
N THR A 27 -4.95 -13.02 7.05
CA THR A 27 -4.06 -13.14 8.22
C THR A 27 -3.92 -11.80 8.95
N PRO A 28 -4.99 -11.32 9.60
CA PRO A 28 -5.02 -9.96 10.15
C PRO A 28 -3.96 -9.70 11.21
N ASP A 29 -3.60 -10.72 11.99
CA ASP A 29 -2.69 -10.59 13.13
C ASP A 29 -1.24 -10.97 12.77
N ALA A 30 -0.97 -11.31 11.51
CA ALA A 30 0.39 -11.51 11.01
C ALA A 30 1.12 -10.18 10.85
N ILE A 31 2.43 -10.17 11.10
CA ILE A 31 3.28 -8.98 10.97
C ILE A 31 3.44 -8.59 9.50
N ALA A 32 3.05 -7.38 9.15
CA ALA A 32 3.19 -6.78 7.82
C ALA A 32 4.42 -5.88 7.71
N VAL A 33 4.73 -5.13 8.77
CA VAL A 33 5.88 -4.22 8.84
C VAL A 33 6.63 -4.50 10.13
N ARG A 34 7.96 -4.60 10.06
CA ARG A 34 8.82 -4.76 11.23
C ARG A 34 10.03 -3.85 11.12
N THR A 35 10.27 -3.08 12.18
CA THR A 35 11.50 -2.30 12.40
C THR A 35 12.19 -2.82 13.67
N PRO A 36 13.39 -2.35 14.00
CA PRO A 36 14.02 -2.70 15.27
C PRO A 36 13.19 -2.29 16.49
N GLU A 37 12.42 -1.21 16.39
CA GLU A 37 11.67 -0.59 17.50
C GLU A 37 10.18 -0.98 17.50
N SER A 38 9.62 -1.41 16.36
CA SER A 38 8.18 -1.64 16.23
C SER A 38 7.81 -2.79 15.29
N ALA A 39 6.59 -3.27 15.44
CA ALA A 39 5.97 -4.18 14.48
C ALA A 39 4.49 -3.82 14.30
N LEU A 40 4.04 -3.81 13.06
CA LEU A 40 2.64 -3.63 12.70
C LEU A 40 2.09 -4.91 12.10
N THR A 41 0.94 -5.33 12.59
CA THR A 41 0.14 -6.37 11.95
C THR A 41 -0.52 -5.84 10.67
N TYR A 42 -0.95 -6.74 9.78
CA TYR A 42 -1.72 -6.35 8.60
C TYR A 42 -2.99 -5.56 8.97
N ARG A 43 -3.71 -5.96 10.02
CA ARG A 43 -4.88 -5.24 10.54
C ARG A 43 -4.52 -3.80 10.92
N GLN A 44 -3.43 -3.63 11.66
CA GLN A 44 -2.94 -2.33 12.12
C GLN A 44 -2.45 -1.43 10.98
N LEU A 45 -1.81 -2.01 9.96
CA LEU A 45 -1.36 -1.30 8.78
C LEU A 45 -2.56 -0.78 7.97
N VAL A 46 -3.53 -1.64 7.66
CA VAL A 46 -4.72 -1.26 6.90
C VAL A 46 -5.55 -0.22 7.64
N ALA A 47 -5.75 -0.37 8.96
CA ALA A 47 -6.49 0.62 9.74
C ALA A 47 -5.85 2.02 9.68
N ARG A 48 -4.51 2.11 9.76
CA ARG A 48 -3.78 3.38 9.63
C ARG A 48 -3.90 3.98 8.22
N ALA A 49 -3.72 3.15 7.19
CA ALA A 49 -3.83 3.58 5.79
C ALA A 49 -5.25 4.07 5.46
N SER A 50 -6.28 3.35 5.91
CA SER A 50 -7.68 3.76 5.73
C SER A 50 -7.99 5.08 6.44
N ALA A 51 -7.54 5.26 7.68
CA ALA A 51 -7.74 6.51 8.40
C ALA A 51 -7.04 7.70 7.72
N LEU A 52 -5.86 7.49 7.10
CA LEU A 52 -5.20 8.51 6.30
C LEU A 52 -5.98 8.81 5.02
N ALA A 53 -6.46 7.78 4.31
CA ALA A 53 -7.26 7.94 3.10
C ALA A 53 -8.55 8.74 3.39
N GLU A 54 -9.26 8.43 4.47
CA GLU A 54 -10.44 9.18 4.91
C GLU A 54 -10.14 10.66 5.17
N LYS A 55 -9.02 10.97 5.84
CA LYS A 55 -8.58 12.36 6.07
C LYS A 55 -8.28 13.10 4.77
N LEU A 56 -7.59 12.45 3.84
CA LEU A 56 -7.26 13.03 2.54
C LEU A 56 -8.53 13.30 1.72
N THR A 57 -9.45 12.34 1.66
CA THR A 57 -10.74 12.53 0.99
C THR A 57 -11.57 13.63 1.66
N ALA A 58 -11.58 13.70 2.99
CA ALA A 58 -12.26 14.77 3.73
C ALA A 58 -11.64 16.15 3.48
N SER A 59 -10.35 16.25 3.17
CA SER A 59 -9.70 17.49 2.74
C SER A 59 -9.98 17.89 1.29
N GLY A 60 -10.76 17.09 0.55
CA GLY A 60 -11.21 17.39 -0.80
C GLY A 60 -10.36 16.78 -1.92
N LEU A 61 -9.38 15.93 -1.59
CA LEU A 61 -8.54 15.24 -2.58
C LEU A 61 -9.38 14.34 -3.50
N ARG A 62 -9.10 14.42 -4.80
CA ARG A 62 -9.77 13.62 -5.84
C ARG A 62 -8.83 12.59 -6.48
N PRO A 63 -9.37 11.50 -7.07
CA PRO A 63 -8.57 10.58 -7.85
C PRO A 63 -7.78 11.28 -8.96
N GLY A 64 -6.49 10.97 -9.07
CA GLY A 64 -5.59 11.58 -10.05
C GLY A 64 -4.91 12.87 -9.60
N GLU A 65 -5.28 13.43 -8.44
CA GLU A 65 -4.59 14.59 -7.87
C GLU A 65 -3.31 14.17 -7.12
N PRO A 66 -2.19 14.90 -7.29
CA PRO A 66 -0.94 14.57 -6.63
C PRO A 66 -0.97 14.95 -5.14
N VAL A 67 -0.32 14.13 -4.32
CA VAL A 67 -0.06 14.40 -2.89
C VAL A 67 1.45 14.32 -2.65
N ALA A 68 2.04 15.38 -2.11
CA ALA A 68 3.44 15.39 -1.73
C ALA A 68 3.65 14.59 -0.44
N ILE A 69 4.64 13.70 -0.43
CA ILE A 69 5.08 12.98 0.77
C ILE A 69 6.39 13.61 1.24
N TRP A 70 6.37 14.19 2.43
CA TRP A 70 7.56 14.69 3.12
C TRP A 70 7.68 13.96 4.45
N ALA A 71 8.61 13.01 4.52
CA ALA A 71 8.90 12.24 5.72
C ALA A 71 10.36 11.78 5.68
N ASP A 72 10.96 11.58 6.85
CA ASP A 72 12.22 10.85 6.96
C ASP A 72 12.02 9.38 6.56
N LYS A 73 13.12 8.69 6.23
CA LYS A 73 13.05 7.26 5.90
C LYS A 73 12.65 6.45 7.14
N GLY A 74 11.36 6.15 7.26
CA GLY A 74 10.78 5.42 8.37
C GLY A 74 9.69 4.45 7.93
N TRP A 75 8.95 3.97 8.92
CA TRP A 75 7.76 3.14 8.73
C TRP A 75 6.45 3.93 8.89
N GLU A 76 6.55 5.21 9.25
CA GLU A 76 5.44 6.13 9.52
C GLU A 76 5.10 7.00 8.30
#